data_AF-A0A958VT71-F1
#
_entry.id   AF-A0A958VT71-F1
#
_cell.length_a   1.000
_cell.length_b   1.000
_cell.length_c   1.000
_cell.angle_alpha   90.00
_cell.angle_beta   90.00
_cell.angle_gamma   90.00
#
_symmetry.space_group_name_H-M   'P 1'
#
loop_
_entity.id
_entity.type
_entity.pdbx_description
1 polymer ?
#
loop_
_entity_poly.entity_id
_entity_poly.type
_entity_poly.pdbx_seq_one_letter_code
_entity_poly.pdbx_strand_id
1 'polypeptide(L)'
;MRLFSSISALMVSATLLTSCFENPDCIGLKNDLVGISFKKLFDGQADSIQLVGLTVSGSDSMFLPSTFSSVVVPLNTAQRQQSVEIRLVRGDYQMSLAYQVQTQFESVDCGPRFLFSNLELLQHNFDSVRVTNGTPFSGDIVTNIDVFRCPAPNRFKVGFRQLQTDDDPNGEELEETFNGVSVDNLPYLFYPDEDLSSLEMPLNQGSNQSRISFDMASGEFNTLDLSYQFVTSTAVGKCGPQNFIRNLQVANSTGYDIVRVLKDSLSDPPSTNVWLMKCPRTNEIEIDLKASATSAATVFAINKVTAGYTTDEFFVDAEVSKLILPLDVNSDQTDFTIDFEGGAKNVSFGYTRTAKTFHEQCAQTIITDLTVLSSEFTTEPVLVADSIKFPTTVNVEIIND
;
A
#
# COMPACT_ATOMS: atom_id res chain seq x y z
N MET A 1 11.15 38.62 -85.09
CA MET A 1 11.07 37.24 -85.60
C MET A 1 12.38 36.54 -85.26
N ARG A 2 12.36 35.54 -84.36
CA ARG A 2 13.45 34.59 -84.04
C ARG A 2 14.71 35.21 -83.38
N LEU A 3 15.45 34.58 -82.47
CA LEU A 3 15.45 33.32 -81.71
C LEU A 3 16.65 33.43 -80.74
N PHE A 4 16.74 32.52 -79.77
CA PHE A 4 17.82 32.31 -78.77
C PHE A 4 17.69 33.14 -77.49
N SER A 5 16.96 32.69 -76.46
CA SER A 5 16.90 31.37 -75.79
C SER A 5 18.18 31.03 -75.01
N SER A 6 18.06 31.17 -73.69
CA SER A 6 18.47 30.14 -72.71
C SER A 6 19.96 29.86 -72.51
N ILE A 7 20.69 30.79 -71.86
CA ILE A 7 21.87 30.45 -71.05
C ILE A 7 21.89 31.33 -69.79
N SER A 8 20.88 31.23 -68.94
CA SER A 8 20.88 31.89 -67.62
C SER A 8 20.21 31.06 -66.51
N ALA A 9 19.90 29.79 -66.79
CA ALA A 9 19.18 28.90 -65.87
C ALA A 9 20.01 27.71 -65.38
N LEU A 10 21.35 27.74 -65.51
CA LEU A 10 22.21 26.61 -65.12
C LEU A 10 23.28 26.91 -64.06
N MET A 11 23.32 28.13 -63.50
CA MET A 11 24.31 28.48 -62.47
C MET A 11 23.73 28.86 -61.09
N VAL A 12 22.41 28.76 -60.92
CA VAL A 12 21.74 28.99 -59.62
C VAL A 12 21.15 27.70 -59.03
N SER A 13 21.01 26.63 -59.82
CA SER A 13 20.58 25.31 -59.30
C SER A 13 21.73 24.44 -58.77
N ALA A 14 22.98 24.92 -58.81
CA ALA A 14 24.13 24.21 -58.25
C ALA A 14 24.54 24.69 -56.85
N THR A 15 23.95 25.78 -56.34
CA THR A 15 24.25 26.36 -55.01
C THR A 15 23.17 26.13 -53.96
N LEU A 16 22.06 25.47 -54.30
CA LEU A 16 21.00 25.08 -53.36
C LEU A 16 21.06 23.59 -52.94
N LEU A 17 22.13 22.87 -53.31
CA LEU A 17 22.29 21.44 -52.98
C LEU A 17 23.53 21.11 -52.13
N THR A 18 24.29 22.09 -51.62
CA THR A 18 25.57 21.82 -50.94
C THR A 18 25.76 22.45 -49.55
N SER A 19 24.71 22.85 -48.83
CA SER A 19 24.91 23.40 -47.47
C SER A 19 23.89 23.04 -46.38
N CYS A 20 23.12 21.96 -46.55
CA CYS A 20 22.42 21.33 -45.42
C CYS A 20 22.62 19.81 -45.41
N PHE A 21 23.73 19.31 -45.97
CA PHE A 21 24.10 17.91 -45.77
C PHE A 21 24.70 17.78 -44.37
N GLU A 22 23.88 17.17 -43.51
CA GLU A 22 24.32 16.33 -42.40
C GLU A 22 25.10 17.07 -41.32
N ASN A 23 24.36 17.70 -40.38
CA ASN A 23 24.84 17.59 -38.99
C ASN A 23 25.12 16.10 -38.80
N PRO A 24 26.37 15.70 -38.47
CA PRO A 24 26.66 14.29 -38.29
C PRO A 24 25.70 13.78 -37.22
N ASP A 25 24.83 12.84 -37.61
CA ASP A 25 23.95 12.17 -36.66
C ASP A 25 24.88 11.47 -35.66
N CYS A 26 25.14 12.13 -34.54
CA CYS A 26 25.98 11.61 -33.49
C CYS A 26 25.29 10.35 -32.95
N ILE A 27 25.69 9.17 -33.41
CA ILE A 27 25.00 7.92 -33.09
C ILE A 27 25.10 7.70 -31.57
N GLY A 28 23.97 7.72 -30.86
CA GLY A 28 23.89 7.68 -29.40
C GLY A 28 24.27 6.34 -28.75
N LEU A 29 25.42 5.75 -29.09
CA LEU A 29 25.95 4.50 -28.50
C LEU A 29 26.61 4.75 -27.14
N LYS A 30 25.92 5.42 -26.21
CA LYS A 30 26.44 5.70 -24.86
C LYS A 30 26.12 4.55 -23.92
N ASN A 31 27.12 3.80 -23.46
CA ASN A 31 26.89 2.71 -22.53
C ASN A 31 27.30 3.07 -21.09
N ASP A 32 26.77 4.18 -20.57
CA ASP A 32 27.13 4.77 -19.29
C ASP A 32 26.20 4.35 -18.13
N LEU A 33 25.32 3.38 -18.36
CA LEU A 33 24.35 2.90 -17.37
C LEU A 33 24.62 1.46 -16.94
N VAL A 34 24.48 1.22 -15.63
CA VAL A 34 24.54 -0.11 -15.01
C VAL A 34 23.21 -0.41 -14.36
N GLY A 35 22.60 -1.53 -14.76
CA GLY A 35 21.35 -2.01 -14.21
C GLY A 35 21.61 -3.00 -13.09
N ILE A 36 21.03 -2.73 -11.93
CA ILE A 36 21.11 -3.57 -10.73
C ILE A 36 19.72 -4.14 -10.49
N SER A 37 19.56 -5.47 -10.57
CA SER A 37 18.31 -6.15 -10.22
C SER A 37 18.39 -6.75 -8.83
N PHE A 38 17.27 -6.76 -8.12
CA PHE A 38 17.13 -7.38 -6.80
C PHE A 38 16.35 -8.67 -6.92
N LYS A 39 16.90 -9.74 -6.33
CA LYS A 39 16.39 -11.10 -6.46
C LYS A 39 16.38 -11.81 -5.12
N LYS A 40 15.51 -12.80 -5.02
CA LYS A 40 15.49 -13.74 -3.89
C LYS A 40 16.42 -14.91 -4.20
N LEU A 41 17.31 -15.25 -3.27
CA LEU A 41 18.35 -16.24 -3.53
C LEU A 41 17.80 -17.66 -3.76
N PHE A 42 16.66 -18.00 -3.17
CA PHE A 42 16.11 -19.37 -3.19
C PHE A 42 15.36 -19.74 -4.48
N ASP A 43 14.73 -18.77 -5.15
CA ASP A 43 13.98 -19.00 -6.40
C ASP A 43 14.52 -18.19 -7.60
N GLY A 44 15.45 -17.26 -7.36
CA GLY A 44 16.03 -16.38 -8.38
C GLY A 44 15.04 -15.35 -8.95
N GLN A 45 13.83 -15.26 -8.41
CA GLN A 45 12.80 -14.34 -8.86
C GLN A 45 13.07 -12.92 -8.36
N ALA A 46 12.46 -11.94 -9.02
CA ALA A 46 12.53 -10.54 -8.62
C ALA A 46 12.10 -10.35 -7.15
N ASP A 47 12.85 -9.52 -6.43
CA ASP A 47 12.56 -9.09 -5.07
C ASP A 47 12.10 -7.63 -5.09
N SER A 48 10.91 -7.37 -4.57
CA SER A 48 10.40 -6.01 -4.41
C SER A 48 11.01 -5.38 -3.17
N ILE A 49 11.74 -4.28 -3.35
CA ILE A 49 12.39 -3.54 -2.26
C ILE A 49 11.85 -2.11 -2.18
N GLN A 50 11.81 -1.58 -0.96
CA GLN A 50 11.51 -0.16 -0.71
C GLN A 50 12.82 0.61 -0.55
N LEU A 51 13.08 1.50 -1.51
CA LEU A 51 14.27 2.34 -1.55
C LEU A 51 14.05 3.61 -0.72
N VAL A 52 14.97 3.89 0.19
CA VAL A 52 15.01 5.13 0.99
C VAL A 52 15.93 6.14 0.32
N GLY A 53 17.05 5.69 -0.24
CA GLY A 53 18.00 6.55 -0.94
C GLY A 53 19.04 5.78 -1.75
N LEU A 54 19.55 6.42 -2.79
CA LEU A 54 20.60 5.89 -3.65
C LEU A 54 21.65 6.98 -3.88
N THR A 55 22.89 6.69 -3.51
CA THR A 55 24.02 7.60 -3.72
C THR A 55 25.09 6.90 -4.54
N VAL A 56 25.52 7.55 -5.63
CA VAL A 56 26.61 7.07 -6.50
C VAL A 56 27.77 8.06 -6.38
N SER A 57 28.98 7.56 -6.12
CA SER A 57 30.14 8.44 -5.96
C SER A 57 30.42 9.23 -7.23
N GLY A 58 30.43 10.56 -7.13
CA GLY A 58 30.59 11.47 -8.27
C GLY A 58 29.28 11.84 -8.98
N SER A 59 28.14 11.51 -8.40
CA SER A 59 26.80 11.98 -8.78
C SER A 59 26.11 12.61 -7.57
N ASP A 60 25.09 13.42 -7.83
CA ASP A 60 24.14 13.83 -6.79
C ASP A 60 23.30 12.62 -6.33
N SER A 61 22.81 12.68 -5.09
CA SER A 61 21.97 11.62 -4.52
C SER A 61 20.60 11.60 -5.18
N MET A 62 20.09 10.40 -5.47
CA MET A 62 18.74 10.18 -5.99
C MET A 62 17.85 9.65 -4.86
N PHE A 63 16.74 10.35 -4.61
CA PHE A 63 15.71 9.93 -3.67
C PHE A 63 14.48 9.53 -4.46
N LEU A 64 14.07 8.26 -4.36
CA LEU A 64 12.86 7.75 -4.99
C LEU A 64 12.09 6.95 -3.93
N PRO A 65 11.03 7.50 -3.33
CA PRO A 65 10.13 6.73 -2.49
C PRO A 65 9.25 5.88 -3.42
N SER A 66 9.71 4.67 -3.75
CA SER A 66 8.88 3.69 -4.46
C SER A 66 9.41 2.27 -4.24
N THR A 67 8.51 1.32 -4.49
CA THR A 67 8.85 -0.10 -4.53
C THR A 67 9.40 -0.45 -5.92
N PHE A 68 10.61 -1.01 -5.97
CA PHE A 68 11.26 -1.42 -7.22
C PHE A 68 11.84 -2.83 -7.11
N SER A 69 12.07 -3.47 -8.26
CA SER A 69 12.85 -4.70 -8.36
C SER A 69 14.18 -4.52 -9.08
N SER A 70 14.45 -3.31 -9.59
CA SER A 70 15.71 -2.93 -10.20
C SER A 70 15.94 -1.42 -10.09
N VAL A 71 17.21 -1.02 -10.14
CA VAL A 71 17.65 0.37 -10.23
C VAL A 71 18.70 0.51 -11.32
N VAL A 72 18.80 1.68 -11.92
CA VAL A 72 19.83 2.00 -12.91
C VAL A 72 20.71 3.10 -12.35
N VAL A 73 22.03 2.88 -12.38
CA VAL A 73 23.02 3.85 -11.89
C VAL A 73 23.94 4.31 -13.03
N PRO A 74 24.25 5.61 -13.12
CA PRO A 74 25.24 6.09 -14.07
C PRO A 74 26.67 5.69 -13.65
N LEU A 75 27.56 5.58 -14.64
CA LEU A 75 28.99 5.38 -14.42
C LEU A 75 29.76 6.70 -14.48
N ASN A 76 30.74 6.86 -13.58
CA ASN A 76 31.60 8.04 -13.56
C ASN A 76 32.68 7.96 -14.65
N THR A 77 32.71 8.92 -15.58
CA THR A 77 33.67 8.96 -16.70
C THR A 77 35.10 9.36 -16.28
N ALA A 78 35.26 10.00 -15.12
CA ALA A 78 36.55 10.50 -14.62
C ALA A 78 37.29 9.49 -13.72
N GLN A 79 36.60 8.43 -13.29
CA GLN A 79 37.13 7.41 -12.39
C GLN A 79 36.99 6.02 -13.02
N ARG A 80 37.83 5.07 -12.59
CA ARG A 80 37.76 3.64 -13.00
C ARG A 80 37.08 2.76 -11.96
N GLN A 81 36.66 3.37 -10.86
CA GLN A 81 35.99 2.74 -9.75
C GLN A 81 34.94 3.71 -9.23
N GLN A 82 33.80 3.18 -8.82
CA GLN A 82 32.76 3.94 -8.14
C GLN A 82 32.16 3.15 -6.99
N SER A 83 31.66 3.87 -5.99
CA SER A 83 30.87 3.33 -4.89
C SER A 83 29.39 3.61 -5.15
N VAL A 84 28.55 2.62 -4.90
CA VAL A 84 27.10 2.73 -4.92
C VAL A 84 26.60 2.40 -3.52
N GLU A 85 25.95 3.36 -2.87
CA GLU A 85 25.30 3.21 -1.57
C GLU A 85 23.79 3.16 -1.79
N ILE A 86 23.14 2.11 -1.28
CA ILE A 86 21.73 1.82 -1.41
C ILE A 86 21.13 1.72 -0.01
N ARG A 87 20.31 2.70 0.37
CA ARG A 87 19.59 2.71 1.65
C ARG A 87 18.21 2.14 1.44
N LEU A 88 17.92 1.03 2.09
CA LEU A 88 16.62 0.36 2.06
C LEU A 88 15.96 0.49 3.43
N VAL A 89 14.65 0.31 3.50
CA VAL A 89 13.93 0.23 4.80
C VAL A 89 14.51 -0.87 5.69
N ARG A 90 15.09 -1.92 5.10
CA ARG A 90 15.72 -3.04 5.81
C ARG A 90 17.19 -2.81 6.22
N GLY A 91 17.81 -1.70 5.79
CA GLY A 91 19.21 -1.39 6.12
C GLY A 91 19.99 -0.74 4.97
N ASP A 92 21.21 -0.33 5.29
CA ASP A 92 22.13 0.34 4.37
C ASP A 92 23.12 -0.64 3.73
N TYR A 93 23.20 -0.58 2.41
CA TYR A 93 24.04 -1.45 1.62
C TYR A 93 24.99 -0.66 0.74
N GLN A 94 26.14 -1.25 0.46
CA GLN A 94 27.17 -0.66 -0.39
C GLN A 94 27.75 -1.71 -1.31
N MET A 95 28.05 -1.30 -2.53
CA MET A 95 28.92 -2.03 -3.45
C MET A 95 29.94 -1.10 -4.10
N SER A 96 31.09 -1.64 -4.44
CA SER A 96 32.10 -0.94 -5.25
C SER A 96 32.28 -1.64 -6.59
N LEU A 97 32.12 -0.85 -7.65
CA LEU A 97 32.22 -1.28 -9.03
C LEU A 97 33.54 -0.80 -9.62
N ALA A 98 34.24 -1.66 -10.35
CA ALA A 98 35.36 -1.30 -11.21
C ALA A 98 34.99 -1.46 -12.67
N TYR A 99 35.56 -0.63 -13.53
CA TYR A 99 35.33 -0.69 -14.98
C TYR A 99 36.47 0.00 -15.73
N GLN A 100 36.54 -0.30 -17.03
CA GLN A 100 37.44 0.38 -17.95
C GLN A 100 36.69 1.46 -18.71
N VAL A 101 37.31 2.64 -18.82
CA VAL A 101 36.80 3.77 -19.60
C VAL A 101 37.70 3.95 -20.81
N GLN A 102 37.12 3.84 -22.01
CA GLN A 102 37.79 4.16 -23.27
C GLN A 102 37.16 5.41 -23.86
N THR A 103 37.97 6.45 -24.05
CA THR A 103 37.52 7.63 -24.78
C THR A 103 37.57 7.36 -26.29
N GLN A 104 36.46 7.62 -26.98
CA GLN A 104 36.37 7.60 -28.43
C GLN A 104 35.98 8.99 -28.94
N PHE A 105 36.55 9.38 -30.07
CA PHE A 105 36.21 10.63 -30.75
C PHE A 105 35.53 10.25 -32.06
N GLU A 106 34.23 10.55 -32.19
CA GLU A 106 33.49 10.27 -33.44
C GLU A 106 33.76 11.35 -34.49
N SER A 107 33.72 12.61 -34.08
CA SER A 107 34.08 13.77 -34.90
C SER A 107 34.43 14.96 -33.99
N VAL A 108 34.99 16.01 -34.56
CA VAL A 108 35.25 17.28 -33.84
C VAL A 108 33.93 17.87 -33.32
N ASP A 109 32.84 17.68 -34.06
CA ASP A 109 31.53 18.29 -33.78
C ASP A 109 30.71 17.50 -32.73
N CYS A 110 30.91 16.18 -32.61
CA CYS A 110 30.19 15.33 -31.64
C CYS A 110 30.83 15.28 -30.23
N GLY A 111 32.06 15.78 -30.08
CA GLY A 111 32.81 15.73 -28.81
C GLY A 111 33.28 14.33 -28.39
N PRO A 112 33.96 14.22 -27.23
CA PRO A 112 34.46 12.95 -26.71
C PRO A 112 33.30 12.09 -26.21
N ARG A 113 33.41 10.78 -26.46
CA ARG A 113 32.52 9.74 -25.97
C ARG A 113 33.27 8.80 -25.05
N PHE A 114 32.56 8.24 -24.09
CA PHE A 114 33.11 7.31 -23.12
C PHE A 114 32.42 5.97 -23.29
N LEU A 115 33.20 4.95 -23.64
CA LEU A 115 32.75 3.57 -23.64
C LEU A 115 33.23 2.87 -22.37
N PHE A 116 32.30 2.20 -21.73
CA PHE A 116 32.54 1.44 -20.51
C PHE A 116 32.60 -0.05 -20.81
N SER A 117 33.54 -0.77 -20.19
CA SER A 117 33.68 -2.21 -20.37
C SER A 117 34.30 -2.86 -19.14
N ASN A 118 34.29 -4.20 -19.09
CA ASN A 118 34.89 -4.98 -18.01
C ASN A 118 34.38 -4.56 -16.63
N LEU A 119 33.06 -4.40 -16.51
CA LEU A 119 32.40 -4.15 -15.24
C LEU A 119 32.67 -5.32 -14.29
N GLU A 120 33.24 -4.99 -13.14
CA GLU A 120 33.62 -5.93 -12.09
C GLU A 120 33.11 -5.42 -10.74
N LEU A 121 32.76 -6.36 -9.86
CA LEU A 121 32.38 -6.08 -8.48
C LEU A 121 33.57 -6.31 -7.57
N LEU A 122 34.09 -5.25 -6.94
CA LEU A 122 35.25 -5.34 -6.06
C LEU A 122 34.88 -5.74 -4.62
N GLN A 123 33.84 -5.10 -4.09
CA GLN A 123 33.43 -5.28 -2.69
C GLN A 123 31.93 -5.02 -2.56
N HIS A 124 31.29 -5.71 -1.62
CA HIS A 124 29.92 -5.41 -1.21
C HIS A 124 29.61 -5.89 0.21
N ASN A 125 28.49 -5.43 0.78
CA ASN A 125 27.92 -5.96 2.03
C ASN A 125 26.53 -6.62 1.85
N PHE A 126 26.06 -6.82 0.61
CA PHE A 126 24.87 -7.64 0.33
C PHE A 126 25.11 -9.13 0.61
N ASP A 127 24.03 -9.90 0.81
CA ASP A 127 24.12 -11.35 1.05
C ASP A 127 24.83 -12.10 -0.08
N SER A 128 24.51 -11.76 -1.34
CA SER A 128 25.20 -12.26 -2.52
C SER A 128 25.01 -11.32 -3.70
N VAL A 129 26.03 -11.19 -4.55
CA VAL A 129 25.96 -10.39 -5.77
C VAL A 129 26.58 -11.16 -6.92
N ARG A 130 26.03 -11.01 -8.12
CA ARG A 130 26.53 -11.62 -9.35
C ARG A 130 26.54 -10.60 -10.47
N VAL A 131 27.69 -10.45 -11.13
CA VAL A 131 27.77 -9.71 -12.40
C VAL A 131 27.26 -10.63 -13.51
N THR A 132 26.14 -10.25 -14.15
CA THR A 132 25.50 -10.98 -15.25
C THR A 132 25.99 -10.51 -16.61
N ASN A 133 26.31 -9.23 -16.75
CA ASN A 133 26.85 -8.64 -17.96
C ASN A 133 27.93 -7.61 -17.64
N GLY A 134 29.16 -7.90 -18.06
CA GLY A 134 30.33 -7.04 -17.88
C GLY A 134 30.37 -5.81 -18.79
N THR A 135 29.43 -5.69 -19.73
CA THR A 135 29.30 -4.54 -20.63
C THR A 135 28.07 -3.73 -20.22
N PRO A 136 28.25 -2.52 -19.66
CA PRO A 136 27.18 -1.54 -19.42
C PRO A 136 26.37 -1.26 -20.70
N PHE A 137 25.17 -0.69 -20.59
CA PHE A 137 24.23 -0.56 -21.72
C PHE A 137 23.81 0.89 -22.01
N SER A 138 23.24 1.06 -23.20
CA SER A 138 22.70 2.31 -23.74
C SER A 138 21.19 2.17 -23.99
N GLY A 139 20.31 2.61 -23.09
CA GLY A 139 18.86 2.60 -23.32
C GLY A 139 18.07 1.60 -22.48
N ASP A 140 17.39 0.63 -23.10
CA ASP A 140 16.47 -0.30 -22.43
C ASP A 140 17.11 -0.99 -21.23
N ILE A 141 16.32 -1.21 -20.16
CA ILE A 141 16.81 -1.72 -18.86
C ILE A 141 17.41 -3.13 -19.04
N VAL A 142 18.72 -3.20 -19.21
CA VAL A 142 19.50 -4.44 -19.17
C VAL A 142 20.06 -4.63 -17.76
N THR A 143 19.99 -5.85 -17.24
CA THR A 143 20.58 -6.16 -15.93
C THR A 143 22.05 -6.53 -16.09
N ASN A 144 22.93 -5.74 -15.45
CA ASN A 144 24.36 -6.01 -15.36
C ASN A 144 24.73 -6.73 -14.07
N ILE A 145 23.99 -6.45 -13.00
CA ILE A 145 24.27 -6.94 -11.65
C ILE A 145 22.98 -7.50 -11.06
N ASP A 146 23.04 -8.73 -10.58
CA ASP A 146 22.00 -9.32 -9.73
C ASP A 146 22.45 -9.24 -8.27
N VAL A 147 21.66 -8.58 -7.43
CA VAL A 147 21.79 -8.58 -5.98
C VAL A 147 20.79 -9.57 -5.43
N PHE A 148 21.28 -10.58 -4.71
CA PHE A 148 20.44 -11.58 -4.06
C PHE A 148 20.36 -11.33 -2.57
N ARG A 149 19.15 -11.46 -2.01
CA ARG A 149 18.97 -11.54 -0.57
C ARG A 149 18.72 -12.97 -0.10
N CYS A 150 19.17 -13.24 1.11
CA CYS A 150 18.80 -14.44 1.85
C CYS A 150 17.30 -14.43 2.21
N PRO A 151 16.74 -15.60 2.53
CA PRO A 151 15.38 -15.67 3.07
C PRO A 151 15.24 -14.78 4.31
N ALA A 152 14.10 -14.12 4.46
CA ALA A 152 13.73 -13.29 5.61
C ALA A 152 12.77 -14.08 6.53
N PRO A 153 13.29 -14.94 7.43
CA PRO A 153 12.49 -15.93 8.14
C PRO A 153 11.62 -15.34 9.26
N ASN A 154 11.66 -14.03 9.46
CA ASN A 154 10.90 -13.30 10.49
C ASN A 154 9.84 -12.38 9.91
N ARG A 155 9.53 -12.43 8.61
CA ARG A 155 8.42 -11.65 8.06
C ARG A 155 7.12 -12.43 8.15
N PHE A 156 6.14 -11.78 8.73
CA PHE A 156 4.82 -12.29 9.03
C PHE A 156 3.78 -11.42 8.33
N LYS A 157 2.76 -12.02 7.73
CA LYS A 157 1.66 -11.27 7.10
C LYS A 157 0.36 -11.43 7.87
N VAL A 158 -0.26 -10.32 8.22
CA VAL A 158 -1.61 -10.27 8.81
C VAL A 158 -2.59 -9.73 7.78
N GLY A 159 -3.79 -10.31 7.73
CA GLY A 159 -4.90 -9.81 6.93
C GLY A 159 -6.06 -9.40 7.80
N PHE A 160 -6.76 -8.35 7.40
CA PHE A 160 -7.95 -7.85 8.07
C PHE A 160 -9.19 -8.33 7.32
N ARG A 161 -10.17 -8.84 8.07
CA ARG A 161 -11.39 -9.41 7.51
C ARG A 161 -12.61 -8.87 8.21
N GLN A 162 -13.67 -8.67 7.45
CA GLN A 162 -14.99 -8.37 7.97
C GLN A 162 -15.88 -9.59 7.77
N LEU A 163 -16.36 -10.17 8.85
CA LEU A 163 -17.36 -11.24 8.78
C LEU A 163 -18.71 -10.64 8.42
N GLN A 164 -19.41 -11.33 7.51
CA GLN A 164 -20.76 -10.98 7.09
C GLN A 164 -21.79 -11.77 7.89
N THR A 165 -23.07 -11.48 7.66
CA THR A 165 -24.19 -12.24 8.25
C THR A 165 -24.45 -13.58 7.57
N ASP A 166 -23.73 -13.87 6.49
CA ASP A 166 -23.75 -15.15 5.81
C ASP A 166 -22.92 -16.20 6.57
N ASP A 167 -22.89 -17.42 6.01
CA ASP A 167 -22.14 -18.54 6.56
C ASP A 167 -20.71 -18.64 5.97
N ASP A 168 -20.16 -17.58 5.32
CA ASP A 168 -18.77 -17.63 4.84
C ASP A 168 -17.81 -17.48 6.03
N PRO A 169 -17.09 -18.55 6.43
CA PRO A 169 -16.23 -18.51 7.60
C PRO A 169 -14.99 -17.63 7.41
N ASN A 170 -14.70 -17.12 6.20
CA ASN A 170 -13.51 -16.33 5.91
C ASN A 170 -13.78 -14.83 5.87
N GLY A 171 -15.04 -14.43 5.70
CA GLY A 171 -15.43 -13.04 5.50
C GLY A 171 -14.78 -12.38 4.28
N GLU A 172 -15.02 -11.08 4.16
CA GLU A 172 -14.49 -10.26 3.08
C GLU A 172 -13.24 -9.49 3.54
N GLU A 173 -12.46 -8.98 2.59
CA GLU A 173 -11.33 -8.11 2.92
C GLU A 173 -11.83 -6.82 3.55
N LEU A 174 -11.23 -6.44 4.68
CA LEU A 174 -11.52 -5.18 5.35
C LEU A 174 -10.32 -4.25 5.14
N GLU A 175 -10.53 -3.12 4.47
CA GLU A 175 -9.55 -2.05 4.44
C GLU A 175 -9.60 -1.27 5.75
N GLU A 176 -8.47 -1.21 6.44
CA GLU A 176 -8.30 -0.47 7.68
C GLU A 176 -7.36 0.70 7.43
N THR A 177 -7.71 1.88 7.97
CA THR A 177 -6.87 3.08 7.92
C THR A 177 -6.02 3.17 9.17
N PHE A 178 -4.70 3.25 9.00
CA PHE A 178 -3.74 3.32 10.11
C PHE A 178 -3.08 4.69 10.19
N ASN A 179 -3.02 5.30 11.37
CA ASN A 179 -2.04 6.36 11.67
C ASN A 179 -0.62 5.76 11.71
N GLY A 180 -0.52 4.47 12.08
CA GLY A 180 0.66 3.65 11.88
C GLY A 180 0.64 2.35 12.69
N VAL A 181 1.61 1.50 12.40
CA VAL A 181 1.75 0.18 13.04
C VAL A 181 3.15 0.06 13.65
N SER A 182 3.26 -0.46 14.87
CA SER A 182 4.55 -0.62 15.56
C SER A 182 4.76 -2.04 16.06
N VAL A 183 6.02 -2.41 16.26
CA VAL A 183 6.44 -3.69 16.86
C VAL A 183 7.32 -3.37 18.05
N ASP A 184 7.05 -4.00 19.20
CA ASP A 184 7.65 -3.70 20.51
C ASP A 184 9.17 -3.58 20.55
N ASN A 185 9.88 -4.25 19.65
CA ASN A 185 11.34 -4.32 19.61
C ASN A 185 11.98 -3.45 18.53
N LEU A 186 11.19 -2.61 17.83
CA LEU A 186 11.66 -1.76 16.73
C LEU A 186 11.26 -0.30 16.96
N PRO A 187 12.17 0.67 16.74
CA PRO A 187 11.89 2.09 16.97
C PRO A 187 11.14 2.76 15.81
N TYR A 188 10.58 1.98 14.89
CA TYR A 188 10.02 2.46 13.63
C TYR A 188 8.49 2.34 13.64
N LEU A 189 7.84 3.34 13.06
CA LEU A 189 6.44 3.28 12.68
C LEU A 189 6.35 2.77 11.24
N PHE A 190 5.56 1.73 11.03
CA PHE A 190 5.27 1.13 9.73
C PHE A 190 3.94 1.67 9.21
N TYR A 191 3.82 1.81 7.89
CA TYR A 191 2.57 2.17 7.21
C TYR A 191 1.84 3.41 7.79
N PRO A 192 2.50 4.58 7.91
CA PRO A 192 1.85 5.78 8.42
C PRO A 192 0.83 6.32 7.41
N ASP A 193 -0.38 6.60 7.88
CA ASP A 193 -1.49 7.18 7.10
C ASP A 193 -1.86 6.35 5.83
N GLU A 194 -1.83 5.01 5.95
CA GLU A 194 -2.10 4.08 4.85
C GLU A 194 -3.40 3.28 5.06
N ASP A 195 -4.12 3.03 3.98
CA ASP A 195 -5.29 2.15 3.91
C ASP A 195 -4.89 0.76 3.43
N LEU A 196 -5.02 -0.26 4.28
CA LEU A 196 -4.51 -1.61 3.98
C LEU A 196 -5.49 -2.71 4.40
N SER A 197 -5.71 -3.68 3.51
CA SER A 197 -6.43 -4.94 3.84
C SER A 197 -5.52 -6.04 4.38
N SER A 198 -4.21 -5.87 4.25
CA SER A 198 -3.20 -6.74 4.83
C SER A 198 -1.85 -6.02 4.93
N LEU A 199 -1.03 -6.42 5.89
CA LEU A 199 0.29 -5.82 6.09
C LEU A 199 1.34 -6.85 6.48
N GLU A 200 2.60 -6.56 6.18
CA GLU A 200 3.75 -7.41 6.47
C GLU A 200 4.60 -6.80 7.59
N MET A 201 4.75 -7.53 8.69
CA MET A 201 5.52 -7.08 9.85
C MET A 201 6.71 -8.00 10.12
N PRO A 202 7.85 -7.44 10.56
CA PRO A 202 8.90 -8.23 11.15
C PRO A 202 8.48 -8.73 12.54
N LEU A 203 8.86 -9.96 12.86
CA LEU A 203 8.81 -10.50 14.23
C LEU A 203 10.18 -10.36 14.89
N ASN A 204 10.17 -10.26 16.22
CA ASN A 204 11.34 -10.13 17.06
C ASN A 204 12.19 -11.41 17.01
N GLN A 205 13.40 -11.31 16.46
CA GLN A 205 14.34 -12.44 16.39
C GLN A 205 15.13 -12.68 17.68
N GLY A 206 15.07 -11.76 18.64
CA GLY A 206 15.71 -11.88 19.96
C GLY A 206 14.80 -12.43 21.05
N SER A 207 13.51 -12.61 20.77
CA SER A 207 12.48 -13.11 21.70
C SER A 207 11.59 -14.14 21.02
N ASN A 208 10.98 -15.04 21.80
CA ASN A 208 9.98 -16.00 21.32
C ASN A 208 8.55 -15.40 21.27
N GLN A 209 8.45 -14.08 21.41
CA GLN A 209 7.22 -13.30 21.41
C GLN A 209 7.42 -11.97 20.69
N SER A 210 6.35 -11.45 20.10
CA SER A 210 6.27 -10.09 19.56
C SER A 210 4.90 -9.51 19.85
N ARG A 211 4.85 -8.25 20.26
CA ARG A 211 3.62 -7.45 20.27
C ARG A 211 3.60 -6.52 19.06
N ILE A 212 2.52 -6.60 18.30
CA ILE A 212 2.20 -5.66 17.20
C ILE A 212 1.09 -4.74 17.71
N SER A 213 1.26 -3.44 17.51
CA SER A 213 0.30 -2.42 17.90
C SER A 213 -0.17 -1.64 16.66
N PHE A 214 -1.48 -1.50 16.51
CA PHE A 214 -2.14 -0.81 15.42
C PHE A 214 -2.78 0.47 15.97
N ASP A 215 -2.27 1.63 15.53
CA ASP A 215 -2.87 2.94 15.79
C ASP A 215 -3.81 3.26 14.63
N MET A 216 -5.11 3.16 14.88
CA MET A 216 -6.14 3.28 13.86
C MET A 216 -6.53 4.76 13.67
N ALA A 217 -6.84 5.19 12.45
CA ALA A 217 -7.30 6.56 12.21
C ALA A 217 -8.64 6.89 12.90
N SER A 218 -9.41 5.87 13.30
CA SER A 218 -10.60 6.01 14.14
C SER A 218 -10.31 6.44 15.58
N GLY A 219 -9.04 6.47 15.99
CA GLY A 219 -8.59 6.73 17.36
C GLY A 219 -8.55 5.48 18.24
N GLU A 220 -8.92 4.31 17.70
CA GLU A 220 -8.78 3.03 18.39
C GLU A 220 -7.31 2.58 18.43
N PHE A 221 -6.92 1.92 19.52
CA PHE A 221 -5.60 1.32 19.66
C PHE A 221 -5.69 -0.19 19.85
N ASN A 222 -5.33 -0.94 18.81
CA ASN A 222 -5.48 -2.39 18.75
C ASN A 222 -4.13 -3.08 18.92
N THR A 223 -4.14 -4.30 19.42
CA THR A 223 -2.90 -5.06 19.68
C THR A 223 -3.04 -6.51 19.26
N LEU A 224 -1.92 -7.11 18.84
CA LEU A 224 -1.77 -8.51 18.53
C LEU A 224 -0.50 -9.04 19.18
N ASP A 225 -0.66 -9.90 20.18
CA ASP A 225 0.44 -10.57 20.88
C ASP A 225 0.66 -11.95 20.27
N LEU A 226 1.84 -12.17 19.71
CA LEU A 226 2.25 -13.41 19.06
C LEU A 226 3.28 -14.14 19.92
N SER A 227 3.19 -15.47 19.92
CA SER A 227 4.21 -16.35 20.49
C SER A 227 4.62 -17.41 19.46
N TYR A 228 5.89 -17.83 19.49
CA TYR A 228 6.43 -18.75 18.49
C TYR A 228 7.72 -19.44 18.97
N GLN A 229 8.23 -20.36 18.16
CA GLN A 229 9.48 -21.07 18.41
C GLN A 229 10.47 -20.85 17.26
N PHE A 230 11.76 -20.84 17.58
CA PHE A 230 12.83 -20.81 16.59
C PHE A 230 13.35 -22.21 16.29
N VAL A 231 13.52 -22.49 15.02
CA VAL A 231 14.20 -23.68 14.52
C VAL A 231 15.36 -23.22 13.64
N THR A 232 16.58 -23.46 14.09
CA THR A 232 17.77 -23.15 13.30
C THR A 232 17.92 -24.14 12.15
N SER A 233 17.98 -23.65 10.92
CA SER A 233 18.21 -24.46 9.72
C SER A 233 18.93 -23.65 8.66
N THR A 234 19.45 -24.30 7.63
CA THR A 234 20.06 -23.66 6.47
C THR A 234 19.20 -23.93 5.25
N ALA A 235 18.38 -22.97 4.84
CA ALA A 235 17.56 -23.10 3.63
C ALA A 235 18.41 -22.98 2.36
N VAL A 236 19.38 -22.08 2.37
CA VAL A 236 20.33 -21.89 1.26
C VAL A 236 21.75 -21.86 1.84
N GLY A 237 22.64 -22.71 1.32
CA GLY A 237 23.99 -22.88 1.87
C GLY A 237 24.81 -21.58 1.98
N LYS A 238 24.58 -20.64 1.05
CA LYS A 238 25.23 -19.32 1.04
C LYS A 238 24.78 -18.39 2.19
N CYS A 239 23.61 -18.62 2.76
CA CYS A 239 23.05 -17.82 3.86
C CYS A 239 23.48 -18.31 5.24
N GLY A 240 24.13 -19.47 5.33
CA GLY A 240 24.44 -20.10 6.60
C GLY A 240 23.19 -20.52 7.39
N PRO A 241 23.35 -20.89 8.67
CA PRO A 241 22.24 -21.17 9.57
C PRO A 241 21.40 -19.92 9.84
N GLN A 242 20.08 -20.04 9.73
CA GLN A 242 19.09 -19.01 10.01
C GLN A 242 18.05 -19.53 11.00
N ASN A 243 17.46 -18.65 11.80
CA ASN A 243 16.40 -18.99 12.74
C ASN A 243 15.03 -18.86 12.06
N PHE A 244 14.39 -19.99 11.79
CA PHE A 244 13.04 -20.04 11.22
C PHE A 244 11.99 -20.07 12.31
N ILE A 245 10.93 -19.28 12.11
CA ILE A 245 9.78 -19.25 13.02
C ILE A 245 8.83 -20.41 12.70
N ARG A 246 8.42 -21.11 13.76
CA ARG A 246 7.48 -22.25 13.77
C ARG A 246 6.53 -22.15 14.94
N ASN A 247 5.43 -22.90 14.88
CA ASN A 247 4.42 -22.96 15.93
C ASN A 247 3.93 -21.55 16.32
N LEU A 248 3.69 -20.70 15.34
CA LEU A 248 3.14 -19.37 15.55
C LEU A 248 1.74 -19.50 16.17
N GLN A 249 1.54 -18.80 17.29
CA GLN A 249 0.29 -18.78 18.03
C GLN A 249 -0.05 -17.34 18.41
N VAL A 250 -1.34 -17.04 18.49
CA VAL A 250 -1.84 -15.78 19.02
C VAL A 250 -2.05 -15.96 20.51
N ALA A 251 -1.29 -15.21 21.31
CA ALA A 251 -1.40 -15.22 22.77
C ALA A 251 -2.52 -14.31 23.26
N ASN A 252 -2.71 -13.16 22.61
CA ASN A 252 -3.76 -12.19 22.93
C ASN A 252 -4.02 -11.27 21.73
N SER A 253 -5.20 -10.65 21.69
CA SER A 253 -5.55 -9.59 20.72
C SER A 253 -6.58 -8.64 21.29
N THR A 254 -6.54 -7.36 20.88
CA THR A 254 -7.56 -6.35 21.20
C THR A 254 -8.10 -5.71 19.93
N GLY A 255 -9.37 -5.31 19.95
CA GLY A 255 -10.04 -4.63 18.82
C GLY A 255 -10.53 -5.53 17.68
N TYR A 256 -10.34 -6.85 17.82
CA TYR A 256 -10.82 -7.84 16.87
C TYR A 256 -11.55 -8.95 17.63
N ASP A 257 -12.68 -9.38 17.08
CA ASP A 257 -13.55 -10.36 17.73
C ASP A 257 -13.04 -11.79 17.57
N ILE A 258 -12.45 -12.09 16.40
CA ILE A 258 -11.93 -13.42 16.08
C ILE A 258 -10.53 -13.28 15.50
N VAL A 259 -9.62 -14.13 15.97
CA VAL A 259 -8.28 -14.27 15.40
C VAL A 259 -8.07 -15.70 14.92
N ARG A 260 -7.71 -15.85 13.63
CA ARG A 260 -7.47 -17.15 13.02
C ARG A 260 -6.03 -17.27 12.56
N VAL A 261 -5.30 -18.25 13.10
CA VAL A 261 -3.99 -18.64 12.58
C VAL A 261 -4.18 -19.57 11.39
N LEU A 262 -3.85 -19.10 10.19
CA LEU A 262 -3.92 -19.87 8.94
C LEU A 262 -2.66 -20.71 8.72
N LYS A 263 -1.50 -20.18 9.11
CA LYS A 263 -0.20 -20.82 8.97
C LYS A 263 0.66 -20.54 10.19
N ASP A 264 1.10 -21.61 10.82
CA ASP A 264 1.95 -21.60 12.02
C ASP A 264 3.46 -21.45 11.69
N SER A 265 3.81 -21.40 10.41
CA SER A 265 5.17 -21.25 9.91
C SER A 265 5.25 -20.10 8.92
N LEU A 266 6.36 -19.38 8.95
CA LEU A 266 6.59 -18.24 8.07
C LEU A 266 7.16 -18.70 6.73
N SER A 267 6.69 -18.06 5.66
CA SER A 267 7.18 -18.24 4.30
C SER A 267 7.83 -16.96 3.79
N ASP A 268 8.66 -17.10 2.76
CA ASP A 268 9.24 -15.98 2.04
C ASP A 268 8.97 -16.21 0.53
N PRO A 269 8.22 -15.34 -0.17
CA PRO A 269 7.56 -14.16 0.38
C PRO A 269 6.50 -14.51 1.45
N PRO A 270 6.19 -13.57 2.35
CA PRO A 270 5.15 -13.77 3.35
C PRO A 270 3.81 -14.09 2.68
N SER A 271 3.16 -15.14 3.17
CA SER A 271 1.75 -15.41 2.90
C SER A 271 0.96 -15.14 4.16
N THR A 272 -0.33 -14.84 4.05
CA THR A 272 -1.13 -14.48 5.22
C THR A 272 -1.10 -15.60 6.26
N ASN A 273 -0.54 -15.28 7.42
CA ASN A 273 -0.34 -16.18 8.53
C ASN A 273 -1.52 -16.10 9.52
N VAL A 274 -2.04 -14.90 9.74
CA VAL A 274 -3.13 -14.63 10.67
C VAL A 274 -4.18 -13.75 9.99
N TRP A 275 -5.44 -14.06 10.23
CA TRP A 275 -6.55 -13.14 10.01
C TRP A 275 -7.03 -12.56 11.32
N LEU A 276 -7.19 -11.24 11.33
CA LEU A 276 -7.88 -10.49 12.37
C LEU A 276 -9.25 -10.13 11.81
N MET A 277 -10.31 -10.60 12.47
CA MET A 277 -11.67 -10.56 11.94
C MET A 277 -12.58 -9.79 12.89
N LYS A 278 -13.37 -8.87 12.33
CA LYS A 278 -14.47 -8.19 13.03
C LYS A 278 -15.78 -8.91 12.74
N CYS A 279 -16.62 -9.05 13.76
CA CYS A 279 -17.98 -9.57 13.63
C CYS A 279 -18.86 -8.59 12.85
N PRO A 280 -19.93 -9.07 12.19
CA PRO A 280 -20.90 -8.19 11.55
C PRO A 280 -21.60 -7.33 12.61
N ARG A 281 -21.74 -6.04 12.34
CA ARG A 281 -22.52 -5.11 13.19
C ARG A 281 -23.98 -5.12 12.75
N THR A 282 -24.82 -5.88 13.43
CA THR A 282 -26.23 -6.07 13.02
C THR A 282 -27.22 -5.13 13.70
N ASN A 283 -26.71 -4.11 14.40
CA ASN A 283 -27.51 -3.11 15.09
C ASN A 283 -27.29 -1.70 14.54
N GLU A 284 -26.72 -1.53 13.34
CA GLU A 284 -26.53 -0.21 12.73
C GLU A 284 -27.65 0.06 11.73
N ILE A 285 -28.31 1.22 11.85
CA ILE A 285 -29.31 1.70 10.89
C ILE A 285 -28.64 2.68 9.93
N GLU A 286 -28.87 2.54 8.63
CA GLU A 286 -28.46 3.54 7.63
C GLU A 286 -29.64 4.46 7.28
N ILE A 287 -29.43 5.76 7.43
CA ILE A 287 -30.40 6.81 7.13
C ILE A 287 -29.86 7.69 6.00
N ASP A 288 -30.58 7.73 4.88
CA ASP A 288 -30.31 8.64 3.77
C ASP A 288 -30.97 9.99 4.02
N LEU A 289 -30.19 11.07 3.94
CA LEU A 289 -30.69 12.44 4.05
C LEU A 289 -30.96 13.01 2.66
N LYS A 290 -32.17 13.49 2.42
CA LYS A 290 -32.61 14.00 1.11
C LYS A 290 -33.19 15.41 1.23
N ALA A 291 -32.99 16.22 0.19
CA ALA A 291 -33.61 17.54 0.09
C ALA A 291 -35.08 17.46 -0.38
N SER A 292 -35.48 16.39 -1.07
CA SER A 292 -36.87 16.13 -1.44
C SER A 292 -37.10 14.63 -1.70
N ALA A 293 -38.35 14.19 -1.76
CA ALA A 293 -38.72 12.79 -1.97
C ALA A 293 -38.17 12.16 -3.27
N THR A 294 -37.86 12.97 -4.28
CA THR A 294 -37.34 12.50 -5.57
C THR A 294 -35.85 12.79 -5.76
N SER A 295 -35.19 13.46 -4.81
CA SER A 295 -33.76 13.73 -4.91
C SER A 295 -32.93 12.51 -4.52
N ALA A 296 -31.71 12.44 -5.04
CA ALA A 296 -30.68 11.60 -4.44
C ALA A 296 -30.35 12.10 -3.02
N ALA A 297 -29.62 11.28 -2.25
CA ALA A 297 -29.06 11.69 -0.98
C ALA A 297 -28.23 12.98 -1.17
N THR A 298 -28.46 13.97 -0.31
CA THR A 298 -27.87 15.31 -0.39
C THR A 298 -27.03 15.54 0.86
N VAL A 299 -25.88 16.21 0.72
CA VAL A 299 -25.01 16.51 1.85
C VAL A 299 -25.64 17.61 2.70
N PHE A 300 -25.73 17.38 4.01
CA PHE A 300 -26.16 18.36 5.01
C PHE A 300 -25.05 18.59 6.03
N ALA A 301 -24.96 19.83 6.52
CA ALA A 301 -24.14 20.17 7.67
C ALA A 301 -24.86 19.70 8.95
N ILE A 302 -24.21 18.83 9.70
CA ILE A 302 -24.68 18.25 10.95
C ILE A 302 -23.74 18.71 12.06
N ASN A 303 -24.31 19.37 13.07
CA ASN A 303 -23.56 19.78 14.26
C ASN A 303 -23.21 18.55 15.09
N LYS A 304 -24.18 17.64 15.30
CA LYS A 304 -24.01 16.33 15.93
C LYS A 304 -25.27 15.49 15.85
N VAL A 305 -25.14 14.20 16.12
CA VAL A 305 -26.25 13.29 16.41
C VAL A 305 -26.03 12.68 17.78
N THR A 306 -27.08 12.62 18.59
CA THR A 306 -27.05 11.94 19.90
C THR A 306 -28.13 10.87 19.97
N ALA A 307 -27.87 9.79 20.70
CA ALA A 307 -28.86 8.74 20.95
C ALA A 307 -29.23 8.70 22.43
N GLY A 308 -30.52 8.52 22.76
CA GLY A 308 -31.02 8.63 24.14
C GLY A 308 -30.45 7.61 25.13
N TYR A 309 -29.79 6.56 24.66
CA TYR A 309 -29.23 5.47 25.48
C TYR A 309 -27.71 5.56 25.71
N THR A 310 -27.00 6.49 25.06
CA THR A 310 -25.56 6.71 25.24
C THR A 310 -25.24 8.20 25.40
N THR A 311 -24.05 8.51 25.94
CA THR A 311 -23.52 9.89 25.99
C THR A 311 -22.66 10.24 24.78
N ASP A 312 -22.45 9.29 23.87
CA ASP A 312 -21.62 9.50 22.69
C ASP A 312 -22.29 10.48 21.71
N GLU A 313 -21.46 11.31 21.08
CA GLU A 313 -21.87 12.23 20.03
C GLU A 313 -21.34 11.68 18.69
N PHE A 314 -22.23 11.47 17.74
CA PHE A 314 -21.90 10.97 16.40
C PHE A 314 -21.90 12.14 15.40
N PHE A 315 -21.10 12.03 14.34
CA PHE A 315 -21.07 13.01 13.23
C PHE A 315 -20.93 14.47 13.69
N VAL A 316 -20.03 14.74 14.63
CA VAL A 316 -19.79 16.10 15.16
C VAL A 316 -19.17 16.99 14.09
N ASP A 317 -19.79 18.15 13.84
CA ASP A 317 -19.40 19.15 12.84
C ASP A 317 -19.11 18.54 11.44
N ALA A 318 -19.96 17.61 11.01
CA ALA A 318 -19.76 16.82 9.80
C ALA A 318 -20.68 17.25 8.65
N GLU A 319 -20.16 17.17 7.41
CA GLU A 319 -20.94 17.31 6.19
C GLU A 319 -21.20 15.93 5.57
N VAL A 320 -22.41 15.40 5.76
CA VAL A 320 -22.76 14.03 5.34
C VAL A 320 -24.11 13.97 4.65
N SER A 321 -24.26 13.02 3.73
CA SER A 321 -25.54 12.68 3.09
C SER A 321 -26.19 11.42 3.68
N LYS A 322 -25.46 10.73 4.55
CA LYS A 322 -25.85 9.46 5.15
C LYS A 322 -25.44 9.42 6.61
N LEU A 323 -26.29 8.82 7.43
CA LEU A 323 -26.01 8.53 8.83
C LEU A 323 -26.03 7.03 9.04
N ILE A 324 -24.96 6.48 9.61
CA ILE A 324 -24.92 5.10 10.09
C ILE A 324 -24.89 5.18 11.61
N LEU A 325 -26.00 4.79 12.26
CA LEU A 325 -26.20 5.00 13.69
C LEU A 325 -26.45 3.68 14.40
N PRO A 326 -25.88 3.46 15.59
CA PRO A 326 -26.18 2.26 16.37
C PRO A 326 -27.56 2.36 17.02
N LEU A 327 -28.36 1.30 16.90
CA LEU A 327 -29.60 1.08 17.63
C LEU A 327 -29.29 0.42 18.99
N ASP A 328 -30.10 0.76 19.99
CA ASP A 328 -30.01 0.22 21.35
C ASP A 328 -30.30 -1.28 21.35
N VAL A 329 -29.30 -2.07 21.70
CA VAL A 329 -29.42 -3.53 21.80
C VAL A 329 -30.12 -3.98 23.08
N ASN A 330 -30.40 -3.08 24.02
CA ASN A 330 -31.05 -3.34 25.32
C ASN A 330 -32.52 -2.90 25.37
N SER A 331 -32.97 -2.10 24.40
CA SER A 331 -34.34 -1.60 24.27
C SER A 331 -34.93 -1.98 22.90
N ASP A 332 -36.26 -2.09 22.82
CA ASP A 332 -36.99 -2.29 21.55
C ASP A 332 -37.30 -0.96 20.84
N GLN A 333 -36.69 0.13 21.33
CA GLN A 333 -36.82 1.48 20.79
C GLN A 333 -35.50 2.24 20.96
N THR A 334 -35.14 3.04 19.95
CA THR A 334 -34.06 4.02 20.01
C THR A 334 -34.55 5.39 19.60
N ASP A 335 -34.23 6.40 20.41
CA ASP A 335 -34.48 7.80 20.11
C ASP A 335 -33.17 8.48 19.68
N PHE A 336 -33.18 9.15 18.54
CA PHE A 336 -32.11 9.99 18.06
C PHE A 336 -32.52 11.46 18.03
N THR A 337 -31.58 12.32 18.36
CA THR A 337 -31.66 13.76 18.13
C THR A 337 -30.59 14.13 17.10
N ILE A 338 -31.02 14.65 15.95
CA ILE A 338 -30.15 15.10 14.87
C ILE A 338 -30.11 16.63 14.90
N ASP A 339 -28.95 17.20 15.21
CA ASP A 339 -28.72 18.64 15.32
C ASP A 339 -28.15 19.19 14.01
N PHE A 340 -28.94 19.98 13.30
CA PHE A 340 -28.54 20.70 12.08
C PHE A 340 -28.26 22.18 12.40
N GLU A 341 -27.63 22.93 11.48
CA GLU A 341 -27.45 24.39 11.64
C GLU A 341 -28.77 25.15 11.92
N GLY A 342 -29.91 24.64 11.43
CA GLY A 342 -31.24 25.24 11.62
C GLY A 342 -31.97 24.82 12.91
N GLY A 343 -31.41 23.88 13.68
CA GLY A 343 -32.00 23.35 14.91
C GLY A 343 -31.99 21.82 14.98
N ALA A 344 -32.35 21.30 16.15
CA ALA A 344 -32.41 19.86 16.41
C ALA A 344 -33.78 19.26 16.09
N LYS A 345 -33.77 18.03 15.58
CA LYS A 345 -34.96 17.23 15.27
C LYS A 345 -34.86 15.86 15.92
N ASN A 346 -35.92 15.44 16.60
CA ASN A 346 -36.00 14.11 17.17
C ASN A 346 -36.65 13.11 16.20
N VAL A 347 -36.14 11.89 16.17
CA VAL A 347 -36.73 10.74 15.49
C VAL A 347 -36.61 9.51 16.40
N SER A 348 -37.68 8.73 16.46
CA SER A 348 -37.76 7.52 17.27
C SER A 348 -38.03 6.31 16.39
N PHE A 349 -37.26 5.24 16.60
CA PHE A 349 -37.41 3.98 15.89
C PHE A 349 -37.76 2.87 16.87
N GLY A 350 -38.74 2.04 16.50
CA GLY A 350 -39.13 0.83 17.22
C GLY A 350 -38.82 -0.41 16.40
N TYR A 351 -38.46 -1.52 17.04
CA TYR A 351 -38.03 -2.73 16.35
C TYR A 351 -38.09 -3.98 17.23
N THR A 352 -38.06 -5.16 16.59
CA THR A 352 -37.92 -6.45 17.25
C THR A 352 -36.45 -6.84 17.35
N ARG A 353 -36.02 -7.34 18.51
CA ARG A 353 -34.66 -7.86 18.73
C ARG A 353 -34.65 -9.37 18.85
N THR A 354 -33.76 -10.02 18.11
CA THR A 354 -33.51 -11.46 18.23
C THR A 354 -32.03 -11.73 18.39
N ALA A 355 -31.64 -12.40 19.48
CA ALA A 355 -30.26 -12.84 19.67
C ALA A 355 -29.90 -13.94 18.66
N LYS A 356 -28.78 -13.79 17.95
CA LYS A 356 -28.21 -14.81 17.07
C LYS A 356 -26.70 -14.83 17.19
N THR A 357 -26.12 -16.02 17.20
CA THR A 357 -24.67 -16.19 17.10
C THR A 357 -24.30 -16.50 15.66
N PHE A 358 -23.47 -15.65 15.05
CA PHE A 358 -22.84 -15.91 13.76
C PHE A 358 -21.44 -16.50 13.98
N HIS A 359 -20.95 -17.28 13.03
CA HIS A 359 -19.56 -17.79 13.02
C HIS A 359 -19.10 -18.42 14.36
N GLU A 360 -20.02 -19.07 15.07
CA GLU A 360 -19.85 -19.71 16.39
C GLU A 360 -19.49 -18.78 17.57
N GLN A 361 -18.96 -17.58 17.32
CA GLN A 361 -18.37 -16.69 18.32
C GLN A 361 -18.96 -15.27 18.29
N CYS A 362 -19.58 -14.86 17.19
CA CYS A 362 -20.17 -13.53 17.04
C CYS A 362 -21.59 -13.50 17.58
N ALA A 363 -21.75 -13.38 18.91
CA ALA A 363 -23.05 -13.12 19.52
C ALA A 363 -23.53 -11.71 19.16
N GLN A 364 -24.61 -11.63 18.40
CA GLN A 364 -25.16 -10.39 17.86
C GLN A 364 -26.67 -10.31 18.11
N THR A 365 -27.20 -9.09 18.06
CA THR A 365 -28.64 -8.84 18.10
C THR A 365 -29.12 -8.46 16.71
N ILE A 366 -29.93 -9.32 16.11
CA ILE A 366 -30.60 -9.01 14.85
C ILE A 366 -31.79 -8.11 15.14
N ILE A 367 -31.91 -7.04 14.35
CA ILE A 367 -33.00 -6.09 14.41
C ILE A 367 -33.90 -6.29 13.17
N THR A 368 -35.17 -6.58 13.41
CA THR A 368 -36.23 -6.74 12.39
C THR A 368 -37.44 -5.90 12.74
N ASP A 369 -38.41 -5.82 11.81
CA ASP A 369 -39.67 -5.09 12.00
C ASP A 369 -39.45 -3.62 12.41
N LEU A 370 -38.42 -2.98 11.84
CA LEU A 370 -38.09 -1.59 12.08
C LEU A 370 -39.27 -0.71 11.68
N THR A 371 -39.64 0.22 12.56
CA THR A 371 -40.74 1.17 12.36
C THR A 371 -40.35 2.54 12.88
N VAL A 372 -40.93 3.60 12.28
CA VAL A 372 -40.82 4.97 12.79
C VAL A 372 -41.94 5.17 13.81
N LEU A 373 -41.59 5.39 15.07
CA LEU A 373 -42.57 5.59 16.15
C LEU A 373 -43.01 7.06 16.24
N SER A 374 -42.06 7.98 16.08
CA SER A 374 -42.31 9.42 16.08
C SER A 374 -41.22 10.17 15.32
N SER A 375 -41.58 11.34 14.76
CA SER A 375 -40.66 12.22 14.05
C SER A 375 -41.06 13.68 14.20
N GLU A 376 -40.08 14.57 14.37
CA GLU A 376 -40.26 16.03 14.35
C GLU A 376 -39.92 16.68 13.00
N PHE A 377 -39.58 15.86 11.99
CA PHE A 377 -39.41 16.31 10.61
C PHE A 377 -40.77 16.66 10.00
N THR A 378 -40.81 17.68 9.12
CA THR A 378 -42.06 18.14 8.50
C THR A 378 -42.64 17.05 7.61
N THR A 379 -41.77 16.37 6.87
CA THR A 379 -42.12 15.17 6.11
C THR A 379 -41.78 13.93 6.94
N GLU A 380 -42.75 13.01 7.03
CA GLU A 380 -42.56 11.76 7.78
C GLU A 380 -41.44 10.91 7.16
N PRO A 381 -40.49 10.39 7.95
CA PRO A 381 -39.44 9.51 7.45
C PRO A 381 -40.02 8.28 6.75
N VAL A 382 -39.40 7.90 5.63
CA VAL A 382 -39.86 6.76 4.83
C VAL A 382 -39.00 5.55 5.13
N LEU A 383 -39.63 4.45 5.57
CA LEU A 383 -38.97 3.17 5.75
C LEU A 383 -38.77 2.48 4.39
N VAL A 384 -37.51 2.25 4.02
CA VAL A 384 -37.11 1.56 2.79
C VAL A 384 -36.90 0.06 3.04
N ALA A 385 -36.33 -0.29 4.19
CA ALA A 385 -36.12 -1.67 4.60
C ALA A 385 -36.36 -1.83 6.11
N ASP A 386 -37.20 -2.79 6.47
CA ASP A 386 -37.62 -3.07 7.86
C ASP A 386 -36.66 -3.97 8.65
N SER A 387 -35.63 -4.50 7.99
CA SER A 387 -34.67 -5.42 8.57
C SER A 387 -33.26 -4.86 8.41
N ILE A 388 -32.52 -4.81 9.51
CA ILE A 388 -31.13 -4.38 9.49
C ILE A 388 -30.27 -5.48 8.85
N LYS A 389 -29.38 -5.06 7.95
CA LYS A 389 -28.43 -5.94 7.26
C LYS A 389 -27.01 -5.45 7.52
N PHE A 390 -26.06 -6.37 7.38
CA PHE A 390 -24.65 -6.06 7.37
C PHE A 390 -24.01 -6.69 6.12
N PRO A 391 -23.29 -5.91 5.27
CA PRO A 391 -23.02 -4.48 5.42
C PRO A 391 -24.31 -3.65 5.40
N THR A 392 -24.26 -2.49 6.05
CA THR A 392 -25.44 -1.63 6.21
C THR A 392 -25.97 -1.20 4.84
N THR A 393 -27.29 -1.12 4.73
CA THR A 393 -27.99 -0.62 3.54
C THR A 393 -29.05 0.34 4.00
N VAL A 394 -29.37 1.37 3.21
CA VAL A 394 -30.41 2.36 3.51
C VAL A 394 -31.68 1.71 4.06
N ASN A 395 -31.97 1.98 5.32
CA ASN A 395 -33.17 1.52 6.01
C ASN A 395 -34.25 2.59 6.00
N VAL A 396 -33.85 3.86 6.17
CA VAL A 396 -34.76 4.99 6.32
C VAL A 396 -34.28 6.15 5.44
N GLU A 397 -35.24 6.84 4.83
CA GLU A 397 -34.99 8.10 4.14
C GLU A 397 -35.66 9.24 4.91
N ILE A 398 -34.88 10.28 5.22
CA ILE A 398 -35.37 11.50 5.86
C ILE A 398 -35.30 12.64 4.84
N ILE A 399 -36.44 13.31 4.62
CA ILE A 399 -36.49 14.54 3.85
C ILE A 399 -36.36 15.70 4.82
N ASN A 400 -35.26 16.45 4.69
CA ASN A 400 -34.98 17.61 5.52
C ASN A 400 -35.32 18.88 4.73
N ASP A 401 -36.57 19.32 4.88
CA ASP A 401 -37.20 20.43 4.13
C ASP A 401 -37.24 21.77 4.89
#